data_AF-A0A4P5VGH0-F1
#
_entry.id   AF-A0A4P5VGH0-F1
#
_cell.length_a   1.000
_cell.length_b   1.000
_cell.length_c   1.000
_cell.angle_alpha   90.00
_cell.angle_beta   90.00
_cell.angle_gamma   90.00
#
_symmetry.space_group_name_H-M   'P 1'
#
loop_
_entity.id
_entity.type
_entity.pdbx_description
1 polymer ?
#
loop_
_entity_poly.entity_id
_entity_poly.type
_entity_poly.pdbx_seq_one_letter_code
_entity_poly.pdbx_strand_id
1 'polypeptide(L)'
;MAEFKLNTPIETSDPTIEVTVSTTDPLPIGPVRFQLVVFDEQNNPSIPAFLEVTIRDTQLPTAVLDGPREGVEFGQSFSLSGERSSDVEPGKIVRYEWTMVPIAERPPIGPLRPPIRPLNPLRPLIDPQ
;
A
#
# COMPACT_ATOMS: atom_id res chain seq x y z
N MET A 1 -18.63 14.72 -16.59
CA MET A 1 -17.84 13.55 -16.20
C MET A 1 -18.30 12.39 -17.05
N ALA A 2 -17.40 11.75 -17.79
CA ALA A 2 -17.76 10.70 -18.74
C ALA A 2 -17.18 9.35 -18.28
N GLU A 3 -18.07 8.36 -18.17
CA GLU A 3 -17.69 6.99 -17.83
C GLU A 3 -17.26 6.28 -19.13
N PHE A 4 -15.97 5.97 -19.26
CA PHE A 4 -15.45 5.29 -20.44
C PHE A 4 -15.74 3.80 -20.35
N LYS A 5 -16.54 3.30 -21.29
CA LYS A 5 -16.81 1.87 -21.45
C LYS A 5 -16.16 1.36 -22.72
N LEU A 6 -15.71 0.10 -22.68
CA LEU A 6 -15.07 -0.53 -23.81
C LEU A 6 -15.97 -0.44 -25.05
N ASN A 7 -15.41 0.03 -26.16
CA ASN A 7 -16.09 0.17 -27.46
C ASN A 7 -17.36 1.05 -27.45
N THR A 8 -17.54 1.90 -26.44
CA THR A 8 -18.67 2.83 -26.37
C THR A 8 -18.19 4.25 -26.67
N PRO A 9 -18.56 4.86 -27.81
CA PRO A 9 -18.17 6.22 -28.12
C PRO A 9 -18.90 7.21 -27.20
N ILE A 10 -18.20 8.29 -26.84
CA ILE A 10 -18.76 9.45 -26.13
C ILE A 10 -18.59 10.64 -27.07
N GLU A 11 -19.70 11.26 -27.45
CA GLU A 11 -19.70 12.45 -28.30
C GLU A 11 -19.77 13.71 -27.44
N THR A 12 -18.92 14.69 -27.74
CA THR A 12 -18.91 16.00 -27.09
C THR A 12 -18.32 17.04 -28.03
N SER A 13 -18.72 18.30 -27.86
CA SER A 13 -18.09 19.45 -28.52
C SER A 13 -16.89 20.00 -27.73
N ASP A 14 -16.68 19.54 -26.49
CA ASP A 14 -15.53 19.94 -25.69
C ASP A 14 -14.25 19.27 -26.19
N PRO A 15 -13.14 20.01 -26.37
CA PRO A 15 -11.88 19.43 -26.82
C PRO A 15 -11.14 18.62 -25.74
N THR A 16 -11.68 18.59 -24.53
CA THR A 16 -11.12 17.89 -23.37
C THR A 16 -12.18 17.04 -22.71
N ILE A 17 -11.80 15.85 -22.27
CA ILE A 17 -12.68 14.94 -21.55
C ILE A 17 -11.92 14.34 -20.37
N GLU A 18 -12.57 14.32 -19.22
CA GLU A 18 -12.05 13.64 -18.03
C GLU A 18 -12.46 12.16 -18.07
N VAL A 19 -11.47 11.26 -17.91
CA VAL A 19 -11.72 9.84 -17.73
C VAL A 19 -12.15 9.60 -16.29
N THR A 20 -13.44 9.36 -16.08
CA THR A 20 -13.98 9.08 -14.74
C THR A 20 -13.87 7.59 -14.43
N VAL A 21 -13.25 7.25 -13.28
CA VAL A 21 -13.16 5.87 -12.80
C VAL A 21 -14.34 5.59 -11.88
N SER A 22 -15.14 4.58 -12.22
CA SER A 22 -16.26 4.11 -11.41
C SER A 22 -15.79 3.04 -10.43
N THR A 23 -16.31 3.06 -9.20
CA THR A 23 -16.05 1.97 -8.23
C THR A 23 -16.83 0.71 -8.56
N THR A 24 -17.88 0.79 -9.39
CA THR A 24 -18.68 -0.36 -9.83
C THR A 24 -18.27 -0.89 -11.20
N ASP A 25 -17.52 -0.11 -11.97
CA ASP A 25 -16.97 -0.47 -13.29
C ASP A 25 -15.56 0.14 -13.44
N PRO A 26 -14.56 -0.38 -12.70
CA PRO A 26 -13.21 0.16 -12.73
C PRO A 26 -12.53 -0.13 -14.07
N LEU A 27 -11.57 0.73 -14.45
CA LEU A 27 -10.73 0.45 -15.61
C LEU A 27 -9.92 -0.85 -15.38
N PRO A 28 -9.75 -1.70 -16.41
CA PRO A 28 -8.96 -2.91 -16.27
C PRO A 28 -7.48 -2.56 -16.00
N ILE A 29 -6.84 -3.30 -15.09
CA ILE A 29 -5.40 -3.23 -14.88
C ILE A 29 -4.68 -3.68 -16.15
N GLY A 30 -3.62 -2.97 -16.54
CA GLY A 30 -2.82 -3.26 -17.72
C GLY A 30 -2.93 -2.19 -18.81
N PRO A 31 -2.47 -2.49 -20.04
CA PRO A 31 -2.54 -1.54 -21.15
C PRO A 31 -3.99 -1.35 -21.60
N VAL A 32 -4.40 -0.09 -21.69
CA VAL A 32 -5.67 0.36 -22.26
C VAL A 32 -5.39 1.36 -23.39
N ARG A 33 -6.24 1.36 -24.41
CA ARG A 33 -6.09 2.22 -25.58
C ARG A 33 -7.32 3.09 -25.76
N PHE A 34 -7.10 4.40 -25.83
CA PHE A 34 -8.11 5.39 -26.16
C PHE A 34 -8.04 5.74 -27.65
N GLN A 35 -9.18 6.07 -28.23
CA GLN A 35 -9.32 6.50 -29.61
C GLN A 35 -10.03 7.87 -29.65
N LEU A 36 -9.52 8.77 -30.48
CA LEU A 36 -10.18 10.04 -30.81
C LEU A 36 -10.45 10.10 -32.31
N VAL A 37 -11.68 10.43 -32.68
CA VAL A 37 -12.09 10.80 -34.03
C VAL A 37 -12.80 12.14 -33.92
N VAL A 38 -12.37 13.13 -34.69
CA VAL A 38 -13.03 14.45 -34.75
C VAL A 38 -13.82 14.56 -36.04
N PHE A 39 -14.95 15.26 -35.98
CA PHE A 39 -15.83 15.48 -37.12
C PHE A 39 -15.91 16.98 -37.41
N ASP A 40 -15.94 17.35 -38.69
CA ASP A 40 -16.19 18.74 -39.11
C ASP A 40 -17.69 19.05 -39.16
N GLU A 41 -18.04 20.29 -39.54
CA GLU A 41 -19.42 20.75 -39.68
C GLU A 41 -20.22 20.01 -40.78
N GLN A 42 -19.54 19.27 -41.66
CA GLN A 42 -20.14 18.43 -42.69
C GLN A 42 -20.20 16.95 -42.28
N ASN A 43 -19.87 16.62 -41.02
CA ASN A 43 -19.76 15.27 -40.48
C ASN A 43 -18.68 14.40 -41.15
N ASN A 44 -17.63 15.00 -41.72
CA ASN A 44 -16.48 14.24 -42.20
C ASN A 44 -15.58 13.83 -41.03
N PRO A 45 -15.29 12.53 -40.83
CA PRO A 45 -14.41 12.06 -39.78
C PRO A 45 -12.93 12.28 -40.12
N SER A 46 -12.12 12.55 -39.10
CA SER A 46 -10.67 12.44 -39.20
C SER A 46 -10.19 10.97 -39.27
N ILE A 47 -8.92 10.78 -39.62
CA ILE A 47 -8.21 9.53 -39.31
C ILE A 47 -8.17 9.41 -37.76
N PRO A 48 -8.40 8.22 -37.18
CA PRO A 48 -8.35 8.05 -35.72
C PRO A 48 -6.96 8.30 -35.14
N ALA A 49 -6.91 9.07 -34.05
CA ALA A 49 -5.74 9.18 -33.19
C ALA A 49 -5.86 8.21 -32.02
N PHE A 50 -4.72 7.74 -31.49
CA PHE A 50 -4.69 6.76 -30.41
C PHE A 50 -3.74 7.17 -29.28
N LEU A 51 -4.10 6.80 -28.05
CA LEU A 51 -3.26 6.92 -26.87
C LEU A 51 -3.31 5.63 -26.05
N GLU A 52 -2.16 5.05 -25.74
CA GLU A 52 -2.05 3.90 -24.84
C GLU A 52 -1.63 4.34 -23.45
N VAL A 53 -2.33 3.85 -22.43
CA VAL A 53 -2.08 4.13 -21.01
C VAL A 53 -1.99 2.80 -20.27
N THR A 54 -1.08 2.67 -19.32
CA THR A 54 -1.02 1.47 -18.46
C THR A 54 -1.62 1.78 -17.10
N ILE A 55 -2.74 1.14 -16.79
CA ILE A 55 -3.37 1.20 -15.46
C ILE A 55 -2.65 0.20 -14.54
N ARG A 56 -2.25 0.65 -13.35
CA ARG A 56 -1.47 -0.13 -12.39
C ARG A 56 -2.14 -0.12 -11.03
N ASP A 57 -2.22 -1.28 -10.41
CA ASP A 57 -2.39 -1.38 -8.97
C ASP A 57 -1.02 -1.18 -8.30
N THR A 58 -0.99 -0.33 -7.27
CA THR A 58 0.23 0.04 -6.53
C THR A 58 0.06 -0.11 -5.03
N GLN A 59 -1.14 -0.45 -4.56
CA GLN A 59 -1.39 -0.67 -3.15
C GLN A 59 -0.98 -2.09 -2.79
N LEU A 60 -0.43 -2.27 -1.58
CA LEU A 60 -0.06 -3.58 -1.07
C LEU A 60 -1.23 -4.16 -0.26
N PRO A 61 -1.44 -5.49 -0.28
CA PRO A 61 -2.42 -6.13 0.59
C PRO A 61 -1.99 -5.98 2.06
N THR A 62 -2.97 -5.83 2.93
CA THR A 62 -2.79 -5.79 4.39
C THR A 62 -3.06 -7.18 4.97
N ALA A 63 -2.03 -7.79 5.56
CA ALA A 63 -2.14 -9.07 6.25
C ALA A 63 -2.63 -8.89 7.70
N VAL A 64 -3.64 -9.67 8.08
CA VAL A 64 -4.15 -9.76 9.46
C VAL A 64 -4.11 -11.20 9.91
N LEU A 65 -3.44 -11.46 11.03
CA LEU A 65 -3.27 -12.79 11.60
C LEU A 65 -4.08 -12.91 12.90
N ASP A 66 -4.99 -13.88 12.92
CA ASP A 66 -5.77 -14.27 14.10
C ASP A 66 -5.40 -15.69 14.56
N GLY A 67 -5.56 -15.94 15.85
CA GLY A 67 -5.30 -17.22 16.49
C GLY A 67 -5.72 -17.21 17.96
N PRO A 68 -5.47 -18.30 18.71
CA PRO A 68 -5.69 -18.34 20.14
C PRO A 68 -4.94 -17.19 20.84
N ARG A 69 -5.64 -16.48 21.73
CA ARG A 69 -5.04 -15.40 22.53
C ARG A 69 -4.45 -15.88 23.85
N GLU A 70 -4.91 -17.04 24.29
CA GLU A 70 -4.40 -17.75 25.46
C GLU A 70 -3.36 -18.79 25.04
N GLY A 71 -2.66 -19.34 26.04
CA GLY A 71 -1.79 -20.48 25.81
C GLY A 71 -2.54 -21.67 25.20
N VAL A 72 -1.88 -22.37 24.29
CA VAL A 72 -2.38 -23.65 23.76
C VAL A 72 -1.75 -24.77 24.56
N GLU A 73 -2.58 -25.69 25.04
CA GLU A 73 -2.14 -26.86 25.81
C GLU A 73 -1.23 -27.77 24.98
N PHE A 74 -0.29 -28.43 25.65
CA PHE A 74 0.66 -29.31 24.99
C PHE A 74 -0.05 -30.48 24.28
N GLY A 75 0.35 -30.73 23.03
CA GLY A 75 -0.24 -31.79 22.21
C GLY A 75 -1.63 -31.46 21.64
N GLN A 76 -2.20 -30.28 21.95
CA GLN A 76 -3.45 -29.84 21.33
C GLN A 76 -3.19 -29.14 20.00
N SER A 77 -4.08 -29.39 19.04
CA SER A 77 -4.10 -28.66 17.77
C SER A 77 -4.86 -27.35 17.91
N PHE A 78 -4.48 -26.36 17.12
CA PHE A 78 -5.16 -25.07 17.05
C PHE A 78 -5.12 -24.52 15.62
N SER A 79 -5.99 -23.53 15.35
CA SER A 79 -6.11 -22.91 14.03
C SER A 79 -5.59 -21.47 14.06
N LEU A 80 -4.96 -21.07 12.96
CA LEU A 80 -4.67 -19.67 12.63
C LEU A 80 -5.61 -19.23 11.51
N SER A 81 -6.02 -17.96 11.49
CA SER A 81 -6.87 -17.40 10.44
C SER A 81 -6.24 -16.14 9.87
N GLY A 82 -6.34 -16.02 8.55
CA GLY A 82 -5.93 -14.84 7.78
C GLY A 82 -7.12 -14.09 7.18
N GLU A 83 -8.35 -14.49 7.50
CA GLU A 83 -9.59 -14.08 6.82
C GLU A 83 -9.89 -12.58 6.92
N ARG A 84 -9.32 -11.89 7.92
CA ARG A 84 -9.45 -10.44 8.06
C ARG A 84 -8.42 -9.65 7.25
N SER A 85 -7.54 -10.33 6.51
CA SER A 85 -6.63 -9.68 5.56
C SER A 85 -7.44 -9.08 4.41
N SER A 86 -6.99 -7.95 3.89
CA SER A 86 -7.68 -7.25 2.80
C SER A 86 -6.70 -6.68 1.79
N ASP A 87 -7.20 -6.48 0.58
CA ASP A 87 -6.53 -5.70 -0.45
C ASP A 87 -7.53 -4.65 -0.96
N VAL A 88 -7.04 -3.49 -1.38
CA VAL A 88 -7.91 -2.42 -1.86
C VAL A 88 -8.20 -2.65 -3.34
N GLU A 89 -9.47 -2.60 -3.74
CA GLU A 89 -9.87 -2.72 -5.14
C GLU A 89 -9.08 -1.76 -6.04
N PRO A 90 -8.61 -2.20 -7.23
CA PRO A 90 -8.90 -3.48 -7.90
C PRO A 90 -8.06 -4.69 -7.46
N GLY A 91 -7.23 -4.53 -6.43
CA GLY A 91 -6.37 -5.58 -5.87
C GLY A 91 -7.17 -6.74 -5.28
N LYS A 92 -6.54 -7.92 -5.22
CA LYS A 92 -7.14 -9.12 -4.63
C LYS A 92 -6.09 -10.04 -4.03
N ILE A 93 -6.39 -10.59 -2.85
CA ILE A 93 -5.55 -11.60 -2.22
C ILE A 93 -5.72 -12.93 -2.96
N VAL A 94 -4.63 -13.46 -3.51
CA VAL A 94 -4.62 -14.73 -4.27
C VAL A 94 -3.88 -15.87 -3.56
N ARG A 95 -3.08 -15.56 -2.54
CA ARG A 95 -2.24 -16.54 -1.84
C ARG A 95 -1.98 -16.06 -0.41
N TYR A 96 -1.96 -17.02 0.52
CA TYR A 96 -1.43 -16.84 1.87
C TYR A 96 -0.16 -17.67 2.02
N GLU A 97 0.81 -17.13 2.75
CA GLU A 97 2.04 -17.82 3.10
C GLU A 97 2.20 -17.84 4.63
N TRP A 98 2.38 -19.03 5.19
CA TRP A 98 2.40 -19.27 6.62
C TRP A 98 3.78 -19.76 7.04
N THR A 99 4.43 -19.05 7.95
CA THR A 99 5.75 -19.42 8.49
C THR A 99 5.74 -19.28 10.00
N MET A 100 6.17 -20.33 10.71
CA MET A 100 6.51 -20.22 12.13
C MET A 100 7.91 -19.63 12.26
N VAL A 101 8.01 -18.45 12.86
CA VAL A 101 9.27 -17.74 13.07
C VAL A 101 9.64 -17.72 14.56
N PRO A 102 10.94 -17.66 14.92
CA PRO A 102 11.34 -17.48 16.30
C PRO A 102 10.82 -16.15 16.85
N ILE A 103 10.57 -16.10 18.16
CA ILE A 103 10.29 -14.83 18.84
C ILE A 103 11.55 -13.97 18.74
N ALA A 104 11.41 -12.75 18.22
CA ALA A 104 12.52 -11.81 18.17
C ALA A 104 13.02 -11.54 19.60
N GLU A 105 14.30 -11.80 19.86
CA GLU A 105 14.91 -11.43 21.14
C GLU A 105 14.87 -9.92 21.30
N ARG A 106 14.35 -9.42 22.42
CA ARG A 106 14.55 -8.02 22.78
C ARG A 106 16.06 -7.84 22.97
N PRO A 107 16.72 -6.85 22.33
CA PRO A 107 18.12 -6.60 22.60
C PRO A 107 18.30 -6.39 24.10
N PRO A 108 19.37 -6.94 24.71
CA PRO A 108 19.59 -6.77 26.14
C PRO A 108 19.56 -5.27 26.46
N ILE A 109 18.87 -4.90 27.53
CA ILE A 109 19.02 -3.57 28.11
C ILE A 109 20.52 -3.46 28.44
N GLY A 110 21.28 -2.77 27.58
CA GLY A 110 22.67 -2.47 27.84
C GLY A 110 22.77 -1.80 29.21
N PRO A 111 23.89 -1.96 29.93
CA PRO A 111 23.98 -1.52 31.31
C PRO A 111 23.50 -0.07 31.42
N LEU A 112 22.57 0.18 32.35
CA LEU A 112 22.22 1.53 32.80
C LEU A 112 23.54 2.29 32.92
N ARG A 113 23.68 3.42 32.22
CA ARG A 113 24.84 4.31 32.37
C ARG A 113 25.15 4.39 33.88
N PRO A 114 26.37 4.04 34.33
CA PRO A 114 26.69 4.14 35.75
C PRO A 114 26.41 5.59 36.19
N PRO A 115 25.91 5.80 37.41
CA PRO A 115 25.68 7.15 37.91
C PRO A 115 26.96 7.96 37.72
N ILE A 116 26.82 9.17 37.18
CA ILE A 116 27.93 10.12 37.09
C ILE A 116 28.52 10.23 38.49
N ARG A 117 29.73 9.69 38.72
CA ARG A 117 30.46 10.00 39.95
C ARG A 117 30.60 11.52 39.96
N PRO A 118 30.12 12.24 40.97
CA PRO A 118 30.47 13.65 41.08
C PRO A 118 32.00 13.72 41.13
N LEU A 119 32.59 14.52 40.24
CA LEU A 119 33.99 14.90 40.39
C LEU A 119 34.10 15.55 41.76
N ASN A 120 34.83 14.91 42.66
CA ASN A 120 35.23 15.55 43.90
C ASN A 120 36.15 16.71 43.50
N PRO A 121 35.82 17.98 43.75
CA PRO A 121 36.76 19.05 43.46
C PRO A 121 37.98 18.85 44.36
N LEU A 122 39.16 18.84 43.75
CA LEU A 122 40.43 18.80 44.46
C LEU A 122 40.43 19.93 45.51
N ARG A 123 40.55 19.58 46.80
CA ARG A 123 40.82 20.59 47.84
C ARG A 123 42.10 21.33 47.44
N PRO A 124 42.14 22.67 47.47
CA PRO A 124 43.39 23.39 47.35
C PRO A 124 44.32 22.98 48.49
N LEU A 125 45.54 22.60 48.13
CA LEU A 125 46.66 22.42 49.06
C LEU A 125 46.94 23.80 49.69
N ILE A 126 46.49 24.01 50.93
CA ILE A 126 46.97 25.13 51.73
C ILE A 126 48.19 24.60 52.49
N ASP A 127 49.33 25.25 52.29
CA ASP A 127 50.39 25.38 53.29
C ASP A 127 51.44 26.39 52.82
N PRO A 128 52.24 27.03 53.69
CA PRO A 128 52.04 27.30 55.13
C PRO A 128 52.37 28.78 55.49
N GLN A 129 52.31 29.12 56.78
CA GLN A 129 53.13 30.19 57.38
C GLN A 129 54.28 29.53 58.13
#